data_AF-A0A9D5Y217-F1
#
_entry.id   AF-A0A9D5Y217-F1
#
_cell.length_a   1.000
_cell.length_b   1.000
_cell.length_c   1.000
_cell.angle_alpha   90.00
_cell.angle_beta   90.00
_cell.angle_gamma   90.00
#
_symmetry.space_group_name_H-M   'P 1'
#
loop_
_entity.id
_entity.type
_entity.pdbx_description
1 polymer ?
#
loop_
_entity_poly.entity_id
_entity_poly.type
_entity_poly.pdbx_seq_one_letter_code
_entity_poly.pdbx_strand_id
1 'polypeptide(L)' 'MTEREDNRSPERMCVVCRRRFPKEALERYVRPANAQERDAAPVPDPAQTMPGRGYYVCGQARCRERFPKVIKGLMKQRER' A
#
# COMPACT_ATOMS: atom_id res chain seq x y z
N MET A 1 -32.24 -18.70 -9.97
CA MET A 1 -30.80 -18.43 -10.13
C MET A 1 -30.47 -17.31 -9.16
N THR A 2 -30.25 -17.63 -7.89
CA THR A 2 -30.15 -16.62 -6.83
C THR A 2 -28.73 -16.06 -6.76
N GLU A 3 -28.63 -14.74 -6.89
CA GLU A 3 -27.41 -13.95 -6.82
C GLU A 3 -26.55 -14.32 -5.60
N ARG A 4 -25.31 -14.73 -5.83
CA ARG A 4 -24.29 -14.82 -4.78
C ARG A 4 -23.65 -13.45 -4.61
N GLU A 5 -24.36 -12.55 -3.96
CA GLU A 5 -23.76 -11.33 -3.40
C GLU A 5 -22.96 -11.68 -2.14
N ASP A 6 -21.82 -12.36 -2.31
CA ASP A 6 -20.73 -12.24 -1.35
C ASP A 6 -19.97 -10.94 -1.68
N ASN A 7 -20.63 -9.80 -1.44
CA ASN A 7 -20.03 -8.48 -1.59
C ASN A 7 -19.06 -8.19 -0.42
N ARG A 8 -18.17 -9.15 -0.13
CA ARG A 8 -17.05 -8.94 0.79
C ARG A 8 -15.95 -8.29 -0.02
N SER A 9 -16.14 -6.99 -0.34
CA SER A 9 -15.07 -6.17 -0.91
C SER A 9 -13.79 -6.46 -0.14
N PRO A 10 -12.73 -6.94 -0.80
CA PRO A 10 -11.58 -7.48 -0.09
C PRO A 10 -10.98 -6.39 0.80
N GLU A 11 -10.95 -6.63 2.10
CA GLU A 11 -10.33 -5.70 3.02
C GLU A 11 -8.81 -5.88 3.00
N ARG A 12 -8.07 -4.77 2.99
CA ARG A 12 -6.61 -4.76 3.08
C ARG A 12 -6.18 -3.94 4.29
N MET A 13 -5.01 -4.27 4.82
CA MET A 13 -4.46 -3.60 5.98
C MET A 13 -3.63 -2.40 5.55
N CYS A 14 -3.93 -1.23 6.13
CA CYS A 14 -3.08 -0.05 5.97
C CYS A 14 -1.72 -0.28 6.64
N VAL A 15 -0.62 -0.09 5.90
CA VAL A 15 0.74 -0.33 6.43
C VAL A 15 1.15 0.67 7.51
N VAL A 16 0.46 1.81 7.58
CA VAL A 16 0.75 2.90 8.53
C VAL A 16 0.00 2.72 9.85
N CYS A 17 -1.33 2.64 9.82
CA CYS A 17 -2.15 2.52 11.02
C CYS A 17 -2.52 1.07 11.37
N ARG A 18 -2.16 0.09 10.53
CA ARG A 18 -2.44 -1.34 10.70
C ARG A 18 -3.92 -1.69 10.88
N ARG A 19 -4.82 -0.79 10.47
CA ARG A 19 -6.28 -1.04 10.43
C ARG A 19 -6.68 -1.61 9.07
N ARG A 20 -7.75 -2.40 9.07
CA ARG A 20 -8.37 -2.97 7.87
C ARG A 20 -9.32 -1.92 7.26
N PHE A 21 -9.25 -1.78 5.95
CA PHE A 21 -10.16 -0.93 5.17
C PHE A 21 -10.55 -1.68 3.90
N PRO A 22 -11.72 -1.36 3.32
CA PRO A 22 -12.09 -1.92 2.02
C PRO A 22 -11.04 -1.52 0.97
N LYS A 23 -10.70 -2.45 0.06
CA LYS A 23 -9.72 -2.23 -1.02
C LYS A 23 -9.99 -0.94 -1.80
N GLU A 24 -11.25 -0.58 -2.00
CA GLU A 24 -11.69 0.61 -2.72
C GLU A 24 -11.33 1.92 -2.01
N ALA A 25 -11.23 1.90 -0.68
CA ALA A 25 -10.83 3.08 0.12
C ALA A 25 -9.32 3.16 0.38
N LEU A 26 -8.54 2.22 -0.17
CA LEU A 26 -7.10 2.13 0.01
C LEU A 26 -6.36 2.52 -1.26
N GLU A 27 -5.41 3.42 -1.14
CA GLU A 27 -4.47 3.71 -2.20
C GLU A 27 -3.33 2.70 -2.18
N ARG A 28 -3.05 2.11 -3.34
CA ARG A 28 -1.87 1.29 -3.55
C ARG A 28 -0.71 2.18 -3.97
N TYR A 29 0.41 2.00 -3.27
CA TYR A 29 1.69 2.60 -3.60
C TYR A 29 2.66 1.47 -3.94
N VAL A 30 3.38 1.57 -5.04
CA VAL A 30 4.33 0.54 -5.48
C VAL A 30 5.73 1.11 -5.42
N ARG A 31 6.65 0.31 -4.89
CA ARG A 31 8.07 0.57 -5.10
C ARG A 31 8.47 -0.06 -6.44
N PRO A 32 8.90 0.73 -7.44
CA PRO A 32 9.38 0.16 -8.69
C PRO A 32 10.59 -0.72 -8.43
N ALA A 33 10.61 -1.93 -8.98
CA ALA A 33 11.73 -2.88 -8.78
C ALA A 33 13.06 -2.32 -9.33
N ASN A 34 12.99 -1.45 -10.33
CA ASN A 34 14.14 -0.74 -10.92
C ASN A 34 14.64 0.43 -10.06
N ALA A 35 14.04 0.70 -8.91
CA ALA A 35 14.62 1.61 -7.93
C ALA A 35 15.89 1.01 -7.34
N GLN A 36 17.02 1.20 -8.01
CA GLN A 36 18.36 0.92 -7.47
C GLN A 36 18.60 1.69 -6.17
N GLU A 37 17.94 2.84 -6.00
CA GLU A 37 18.05 3.63 -4.79
C GLU A 37 17.19 3.06 -3.65
N ARG A 38 17.83 2.83 -2.50
CA ARG A 38 17.16 2.48 -1.23
C ARG A 38 16.22 3.57 -0.74
N ASP A 39 16.39 4.80 -1.22
CA ASP A 39 15.58 5.98 -0.88
C ASP A 39 14.49 6.31 -1.91
N ALA A 40 14.32 5.49 -2.96
CA ALA A 40 13.30 5.75 -3.96
C ALA A 40 11.90 5.84 -3.34
N ALA A 41 11.25 6.97 -3.54
CA ALA A 41 9.90 7.21 -3.05
C ALA A 41 8.93 6.21 -3.71
N PRO A 42 8.01 5.60 -2.94
CA PRO A 42 6.98 4.76 -3.52
C PRO A 42 6.04 5.62 -4.39
N VAL A 43 5.68 5.09 -5.57
CA VAL A 43 4.84 5.79 -6.54
C VAL A 43 3.39 5.35 -6.34
N PRO A 44 2.40 6.26 -6.33
CA PRO A 44 1.00 5.87 -6.32
C PRO A 44 0.67 5.07 -7.59
N ASP A 45 0.10 3.88 -7.44
CA ASP A 45 -0.33 3.00 -8.52
C ASP A 45 -1.81 2.64 -8.32
N PRO A 46 -2.72 3.61 -8.52
CA PRO A 46 -4.16 3.38 -8.40
C PRO A 46 -4.66 2.32 -9.39
N ALA A 47 -3.99 2.20 -10.54
CA ALA A 47 -4.30 1.24 -11.58
C ALA A 47 -3.91 -0.21 -11.23
N GLN A 48 -3.13 -0.44 -10.16
CA GLN A 48 -2.63 -1.77 -9.76
C GLN A 48 -1.81 -2.49 -10.84
N THR A 49 -1.26 -1.73 -11.79
CA THR A 49 -0.56 -2.25 -12.97
C THR A 49 0.94 -2.41 -12.75
N MET A 50 1.52 -1.74 -11.75
CA MET A 50 2.97 -1.72 -11.61
C MET A 50 3.52 -2.99 -10.91
N PRO A 51 4.55 -3.62 -11.49
CA PRO A 51 5.27 -4.73 -10.86
C PRO A 51 6.18 -4.19 -9.74
N GLY A 52 6.14 -4.83 -8.58
CA GLY A 52 6.95 -4.44 -7.41
C GLY A 52 6.24 -4.69 -6.09
N ARG A 53 6.88 -4.27 -4.99
CA ARG A 53 6.29 -4.39 -3.65
C ARG A 53 5.23 -3.30 -3.47
N GLY A 54 3.98 -3.74 -3.41
CA GLY A 54 2.83 -2.87 -3.18
C GLY A 54 2.56 -2.65 -1.68
N TYR A 55 2.22 -1.42 -1.32
CA TYR A 55 1.87 -0.96 0.02
C TYR A 55 0.51 -0.30 -0.03
N TYR A 56 -0.39 -0.67 0.88
CA TYR A 56 -1.73 -0.10 0.94
C TYR A 56 -1.80 0.95 2.05
N VAL A 57 -2.30 2.14 1.73
CA VAL A 57 -2.45 3.26 2.67
C VAL A 57 -3.89 3.76 2.61
N CYS A 58 -4.50 3.99 3.77
CA CYS A 58 -5.86 4.55 3.81
C CYS A 58 -5.84 6.05 3.52
N GLY A 59 -6.94 6.58 3.00
CA GLY A 59 -7.10 8.01 2.67
C GLY A 59 -7.07 8.99 3.85
N GLN A 60 -6.68 8.54 5.06
CA GLN A 60 -6.52 9.43 6.21
C GLN A 60 -5.26 10.29 6.05
N ALA A 61 -5.39 11.60 6.21
CA ALA A 61 -4.27 12.55 6.11
C ALA A 61 -3.07 12.12 6.97
N ARG A 62 -3.31 11.79 8.26
CA ARG A 62 -2.28 11.28 9.17
C ARG A 62 -1.50 10.07 8.64
N CYS A 63 -2.15 9.21 7.87
CA CYS A 63 -1.53 8.01 7.32
C CYS A 63 -0.71 8.35 6.07
N ARG A 64 -1.25 9.18 5.17
CA ARG A 64 -0.52 9.70 4.01
C ARG A 64 0.72 10.49 4.41
N GLU A 65 0.64 11.33 5.43
CA GLU A 65 1.78 12.12 5.95
C GLU A 65 2.84 11.25 6.63
N ARG A 66 2.44 10.18 7.35
CA ARG A 66 3.38 9.25 7.98
C ARG A 66 3.93 8.19 7.03
N PHE A 67 3.23 7.91 5.93
CA PHE A 67 3.63 6.91 4.94
C PHE A 67 5.08 7.04 4.46
N PRO A 68 5.59 8.22 4.04
CA PRO A 68 6.98 8.37 3.63
C PRO A 68 8.00 8.04 4.73
N LYS A 69 7.66 8.26 6.01
CA LYS A 69 8.53 7.86 7.14
C LYS A 69 8.50 6.35 7.38
N VAL A 70 7.30 5.77 7.33
CA VAL A 70 7.08 4.32 7.52
C VAL A 70 7.75 3.53 6.41
N ILE A 71 7.57 3.93 5.15
CA ILE A 71 8.15 3.23 4.00
C ILE A 71 9.68 3.25 4.04
N LYS A 72 10.32 4.38 4.41
CA LYS A 72 11.78 4.44 4.61
C LYS A 72 12.26 3.42 5.64
N GLY A 73 11.52 3.26 6.74
CA GLY A 73 11.80 2.22 7.74
C GLY A 73 11.62 0.79 7.22
N LEU A 74 10.54 0.53 6.45
CA LEU A 74 10.32 -0.78 5.81
C LEU A 74 11.30 -1.09 4.67
N MET A 75 11.92 -0.06 4.08
CA MET A 75 12.94 -0.17 3.03
C MET A 75 14.35 -0.39 3.59
N LYS A 76 14.58 -0.14 4.89
CA LYS A 76 15.80 -0.55 5.57
C LYS A 76 15.80 -2.07 5.66
N GLN A 77 16.40 -2.73 4.67
CA GLN A 77 16.74 -4.14 4.78
C GLN A 77 17.46 -4.33 6.11
N ARG A 78 17.00 -5.28 6.94
CA ARG A 78 17.79 -5.79 8.06
C ARG A 78 19.05 -6.39 7.44
N GLU A 79 20.13 -5.62 7.43
CA GLU A 79 21.47 -6.19 7.41
C GLU A 79 21.54 -7.11 8.63
N ARG A 80 21.63 -8.42 8.35
CA ARG A 80 21.79 -9.48 9.34
C ARG A 80 23.17 -10.08 9.15
#